data_AF-A0A482XEB9-F1
#
_entry.id   AF-A0A482XEB9-F1
#
_cell.length_a   1.000
_cell.length_b   1.000
_cell.length_c   1.000
_cell.angle_alpha   90.00
_cell.angle_beta   90.00
_cell.angle_gamma   90.00
#
_symmetry.space_group_name_H-M   'P 1'
#
loop_
_entity.id
_entity.type
_entity.pdbx_description
1 polymer ?
#
loop_
_entity_poly.entity_id
_entity_poly.type
_entity_poly.pdbx_seq_one_letter_code
_entity_poly.pdbx_strand_id
1 'polypeptide(L)'
;YLDDSNESNRSRSIEDAQKFIDKLLSYVNCIDFDKIKAYSSEEAATKFGMKLLEKNELFAVLVFENQNGNQLTPFVSYKIRMSSDRVDNTEFTRDSRWRPGPRMRPYIDLKYLSMGFGYLQDLIEHYIIAEHTRLNATQLPGIYLQQFPYPCHINDNADPTLIYFFLLIYCVATIAQSFLISVFFSRANLAAASGGIIFFVLYLPYPFMVRWMTILPPYVKALMCCRRTCLRRGGRPTFWRSTSSRAPAHQWTDITPSPLYGDKFNLLYVISCCLITTPVSICCSPGIWKPSCLVWCIAGSHSKLVRKQLI
;
A
#
# COMPACT_ATOMS: atom_id res chain seq x y z
N TYR A 1 41.14 -11.14 -59.12
CA TYR A 1 41.34 -10.10 -58.08
C TYR A 1 40.04 -9.44 -57.62
N LEU A 2 39.23 -8.82 -58.47
CA LEU A 2 37.93 -8.28 -58.03
C LEU A 2 36.85 -9.37 -57.83
N ASP A 3 36.89 -10.47 -58.60
CA ASP A 3 35.95 -11.61 -58.42
C ASP A 3 36.27 -12.45 -57.16
N ASP A 4 37.53 -12.79 -56.92
CA ASP A 4 37.92 -13.66 -55.79
C ASP A 4 37.62 -13.03 -54.42
N SER A 5 37.70 -11.70 -54.32
CA SER A 5 37.35 -10.98 -53.09
C SER A 5 35.83 -10.94 -52.84
N ASN A 6 35.03 -10.94 -53.90
CA ASN A 6 33.58 -10.95 -53.83
C ASN A 6 33.05 -12.34 -53.44
N GLU A 7 33.67 -13.40 -53.95
CA GLU A 7 33.32 -14.79 -53.62
C GLU A 7 33.74 -15.18 -52.19
N SER A 8 34.91 -14.70 -51.73
CA SER A 8 35.37 -14.81 -50.33
C SER A 8 34.49 -14.08 -49.32
N ASN A 9 34.02 -12.87 -49.67
CA ASN A 9 33.08 -12.14 -48.81
C ASN A 9 31.70 -12.81 -48.76
N ARG A 10 31.27 -13.42 -49.87
CA ARG A 10 30.01 -14.17 -49.95
C ARG A 10 30.05 -15.43 -49.10
N SER A 11 31.14 -16.21 -49.13
CA SER A 11 31.27 -17.42 -48.29
C SER A 11 31.27 -17.09 -46.80
N ARG A 12 31.99 -16.04 -46.37
CA ARG A 12 31.94 -15.54 -44.98
C ARG A 12 30.54 -15.13 -44.55
N SER A 13 29.80 -14.42 -45.41
CA SER A 13 28.42 -14.02 -45.10
C SER A 13 27.46 -15.20 -44.93
N ILE A 14 27.69 -16.30 -45.65
CA ILE A 14 26.90 -17.54 -45.53
C ILE A 14 27.25 -18.27 -44.24
N GLU A 15 28.53 -18.34 -43.88
CA GLU A 15 28.98 -18.93 -42.62
C GLU A 15 28.43 -18.17 -41.40
N ASP A 16 28.44 -16.84 -41.44
CA ASP A 16 27.86 -16.01 -40.38
C ASP A 16 26.34 -16.19 -40.27
N ALA A 17 25.64 -16.30 -41.41
CA ALA A 17 24.21 -16.59 -41.43
C ALA A 17 23.88 -17.98 -40.89
N GLN A 18 24.66 -19.01 -41.24
CA GLN A 18 24.51 -20.37 -40.70
C GLN A 18 24.74 -20.39 -39.19
N LYS A 19 25.81 -19.73 -38.72
CA LYS A 19 26.10 -19.61 -37.29
C LYS A 19 24.99 -18.88 -36.52
N PHE A 20 24.39 -17.86 -37.12
CA PHE A 20 23.24 -17.17 -36.55
C PHE A 20 22.01 -18.09 -36.50
N ILE A 21 21.72 -18.83 -37.57
CA ILE A 21 20.61 -19.79 -37.63
C ILE A 21 20.79 -20.89 -36.60
N ASP A 22 21.96 -21.49 -36.46
CA ASP A 22 22.23 -22.53 -35.48
C ASP A 22 22.03 -22.03 -34.05
N LYS A 23 22.48 -20.80 -33.78
CA LYS A 23 22.26 -20.14 -32.50
C LYS A 23 20.78 -19.85 -32.27
N LEU A 24 20.05 -19.38 -33.28
CA LEU A 24 18.61 -19.13 -33.19
C LEU A 24 17.83 -20.43 -32.96
N LEU A 25 18.16 -21.50 -33.68
CA LEU A 25 17.57 -22.83 -33.51
C LEU A 25 17.81 -23.36 -32.10
N SER A 26 18.99 -23.12 -31.51
CA SER A 26 19.25 -23.51 -30.12
C SER A 26 18.28 -22.88 -29.12
N TYR A 27 17.84 -21.64 -29.35
CA TYR A 27 16.84 -20.97 -28.52
C TYR A 27 15.41 -21.38 -28.85
N VAL A 28 15.08 -21.54 -30.14
CA VAL A 28 13.74 -21.94 -30.58
C VAL A 28 13.41 -23.36 -30.12
N ASN A 29 14.40 -24.26 -30.06
CA ASN A 29 14.22 -25.62 -29.55
C ASN A 29 13.81 -25.65 -28.05
N CYS A 30 14.03 -24.58 -27.29
CA CYS A 30 13.57 -24.48 -25.90
C CYS A 30 12.10 -24.03 -25.79
N ILE A 31 11.46 -23.62 -26.89
CA ILE A 31 10.08 -23.16 -26.92
C ILE A 31 9.22 -24.31 -27.40
N ASP A 32 8.44 -24.89 -26.49
CA ASP A 32 7.38 -25.82 -26.87
C ASP A 32 6.23 -25.04 -27.51
N PHE A 33 5.87 -25.37 -28.75
CA PHE A 33 4.74 -24.76 -29.45
C PHE A 33 3.42 -25.50 -29.16
N ASP A 34 3.47 -26.78 -28.76
CA ASP A 34 2.28 -27.61 -28.54
C ASP A 34 1.78 -27.54 -27.08
N LYS A 35 1.35 -26.35 -26.68
CA LYS A 35 0.93 -26.06 -25.29
C LYS A 35 -0.54 -26.37 -25.00
N ILE A 36 -1.33 -26.69 -26.03
CA ILE A 36 -2.79 -26.80 -25.91
C ILE A 36 -3.17 -28.26 -25.71
N LYS A 37 -3.72 -28.58 -24.53
CA LYS A 37 -4.23 -29.93 -24.21
C LYS A 37 -5.71 -29.86 -23.88
N ALA A 38 -6.54 -30.54 -24.67
CA ALA A 38 -7.98 -30.58 -24.47
C ALA A 38 -8.36 -31.66 -23.44
N TYR A 39 -9.36 -31.36 -22.62
CA TYR A 39 -9.92 -32.27 -21.62
C TYR A 39 -11.45 -32.22 -21.71
N SER A 40 -12.11 -33.36 -21.45
CA SER A 40 -13.57 -33.46 -21.48
C SER A 40 -14.26 -33.03 -20.17
N SER A 41 -13.53 -33.00 -19.05
CA SER A 41 -14.05 -32.65 -17.73
C SER A 41 -13.21 -31.55 -17.07
N GLU A 42 -13.91 -30.63 -16.41
CA GLU A 42 -13.31 -29.54 -15.62
C GLU A 42 -12.42 -30.08 -14.49
N GLU A 43 -12.83 -31.16 -13.83
CA GLU A 43 -12.08 -31.77 -12.73
C GLU A 43 -10.74 -32.36 -13.21
N ALA A 44 -10.75 -32.98 -14.40
CA ALA A 44 -9.53 -33.53 -14.99
C ALA A 44 -8.55 -32.40 -15.37
N ALA A 45 -9.07 -31.34 -15.99
CA ALA A 45 -8.29 -30.16 -16.39
C ALA A 45 -7.68 -29.43 -15.18
N THR A 46 -8.46 -29.23 -14.11
CA THR A 46 -7.99 -28.58 -12.89
C THR A 46 -6.96 -29.42 -12.15
N LYS A 47 -7.19 -30.73 -11.99
CA LYS A 47 -6.23 -31.64 -11.34
C LYS A 47 -4.89 -31.68 -12.08
N PHE A 48 -4.92 -31.72 -13.41
CA PHE A 48 -3.70 -31.65 -14.21
C PHE A 48 -3.05 -30.25 -14.16
N GLY A 49 -3.87 -29.20 -14.19
CA GLY A 49 -3.42 -27.82 -14.01
C GLY A 49 -2.65 -27.62 -12.71
N MET A 50 -3.12 -28.19 -11.58
CA MET A 50 -2.41 -28.13 -10.30
C MET A 50 -1.02 -28.79 -10.36
N LYS A 51 -0.89 -29.94 -11.03
CA LYS A 51 0.42 -30.60 -11.23
C LYS A 51 1.39 -29.75 -12.04
N LEU A 52 0.89 -29.04 -13.06
CA LEU A 52 1.70 -28.11 -13.86
C LEU A 52 2.04 -26.83 -13.10
N LEU A 53 1.14 -26.40 -12.21
CA LEU A 53 1.35 -25.24 -11.36
C LEU A 53 2.51 -25.46 -10.38
N GLU A 54 2.61 -26.64 -9.77
CA GLU A 54 3.75 -27.04 -8.92
C GLU A 54 5.08 -26.97 -9.65
N LYS A 55 5.09 -27.23 -10.96
CA LYS A 55 6.27 -27.12 -11.83
C LYS A 55 6.51 -25.71 -12.39
N ASN A 56 5.64 -24.75 -12.09
CA ASN A 56 5.62 -23.41 -12.69
C ASN A 56 5.46 -23.40 -14.23
N GLU A 57 4.95 -24.48 -14.81
CA GLU A 57 4.74 -24.67 -16.26
C GLU A 57 3.33 -24.28 -16.70
N LEU A 58 2.37 -24.19 -15.77
CA LEU A 58 1.00 -23.80 -16.09
C LEU A 58 0.94 -22.33 -16.54
N PHE A 59 0.34 -22.08 -17.70
CA PHE A 59 -0.05 -20.72 -18.10
C PHE A 59 -1.46 -20.38 -17.61
N ALA A 60 -2.49 -21.06 -18.14
CA ALA A 60 -3.88 -20.93 -17.71
C ALA A 60 -4.68 -22.20 -18.06
N VAL A 61 -5.83 -22.38 -17.42
CA VAL A 61 -6.84 -23.39 -17.72
C VAL A 61 -8.09 -22.69 -18.23
N LEU A 62 -8.56 -23.06 -19.41
CA LEU A 62 -9.76 -22.52 -20.02
C LEU A 62 -10.92 -23.51 -19.82
N VAL A 63 -12.05 -23.03 -19.30
CA VAL A 63 -13.25 -23.84 -19.07
C VAL A 63 -14.44 -23.16 -19.74
N PHE A 64 -15.14 -23.87 -20.61
CA PHE A 64 -16.36 -23.39 -21.24
C PHE A 64 -17.57 -24.00 -20.53
N GLU A 65 -18.56 -23.18 -20.16
CA GLU A 65 -19.71 -23.64 -19.37
C GLU A 65 -20.86 -24.16 -20.24
N ASN A 66 -21.17 -23.43 -21.33
CA ASN A 66 -22.35 -23.68 -22.15
C ASN A 66 -21.97 -24.35 -23.48
N GLN A 67 -21.64 -25.64 -23.42
CA GLN A 67 -21.31 -26.44 -24.61
C GLN A 67 -22.46 -27.39 -24.97
N ASN A 68 -23.03 -27.24 -26.17
CA ASN A 68 -23.97 -28.20 -26.74
C ASN A 68 -23.22 -29.13 -27.72
N GLY A 69 -22.40 -30.02 -27.16
CA GLY A 69 -21.55 -30.92 -27.95
C GLY A 69 -20.46 -30.15 -28.71
N ASN A 70 -20.39 -30.34 -30.04
CA ASN A 70 -19.30 -29.78 -30.87
C ASN A 70 -19.56 -28.37 -31.39
N GLN A 71 -20.74 -27.79 -31.12
CA GLN A 71 -21.11 -26.48 -31.62
C GLN A 71 -21.16 -25.44 -30.50
N LEU A 72 -20.52 -24.31 -30.75
CA LEU A 72 -20.51 -23.16 -29.85
C LEU A 72 -21.91 -22.53 -29.82
N THR A 73 -22.44 -22.28 -28.62
CA THR A 73 -23.72 -21.59 -28.44
C THR A 73 -23.58 -20.11 -28.81
N PRO A 74 -24.66 -19.42 -29.24
CA PRO A 74 -24.60 -18.00 -29.59
C PRO A 74 -24.17 -17.08 -28.43
N PHE A 75 -24.35 -17.53 -27.18
CA PHE A 75 -23.90 -16.83 -25.99
C PHE A 75 -22.93 -17.72 -25.21
N VAL A 76 -21.64 -17.49 -25.43
CA VAL A 76 -20.57 -18.28 -24.84
C VAL A 76 -20.19 -17.72 -23.47
N SER A 77 -20.33 -18.56 -22.44
CA SER A 77 -19.74 -18.31 -21.12
C SER A 77 -18.49 -19.17 -20.94
N TYR A 78 -17.36 -18.53 -20.63
CA TYR A 78 -16.10 -19.20 -20.37
C TYR A 78 -15.38 -18.60 -19.16
N LYS A 79 -14.52 -19.40 -18.55
CA LYS A 79 -13.72 -19.06 -17.37
C LYS A 79 -12.25 -19.28 -17.70
N ILE A 80 -11.44 -18.25 -17.49
CA ILE A 80 -9.98 -18.37 -17.49
C ILE A 80 -9.52 -18.54 -16.04
N ARG A 81 -8.89 -19.69 -15.74
CA ARG A 81 -8.29 -19.97 -14.44
C ARG A 81 -6.78 -19.88 -14.55
N MET A 82 -6.19 -18.99 -13.77
CA MET A 82 -4.75 -18.72 -13.75
C MET A 82 -4.22 -18.82 -12.31
N SER A 83 -2.91 -18.97 -12.15
CA SER A 83 -2.29 -18.90 -10.82
C SER A 83 -2.60 -17.56 -10.15
N SER A 84 -2.95 -17.59 -8.87
CA SER A 84 -3.23 -16.39 -8.07
C SER A 84 -2.03 -15.44 -7.97
N ASP A 85 -0.80 -15.90 -8.20
CA ASP A 85 0.38 -15.04 -8.19
C ASP A 85 0.49 -14.16 -9.45
N ARG A 86 -0.04 -14.68 -10.56
CA ARG A 86 0.03 -14.07 -11.90
C ARG A 86 -1.15 -13.16 -12.21
N VAL A 87 -2.23 -13.22 -11.43
CA VAL A 87 -3.39 -12.33 -11.56
C VAL A 87 -3.63 -11.56 -10.26
N ASP A 88 -4.46 -10.51 -10.32
CA ASP A 88 -4.91 -9.85 -9.10
C ASP A 88 -6.00 -10.66 -8.40
N ASN A 89 -6.10 -10.46 -7.08
CA ASN A 89 -7.16 -11.08 -6.28
C ASN A 89 -8.53 -10.52 -6.69
N THR A 90 -9.49 -11.40 -6.91
CA THR A 90 -10.86 -11.07 -7.33
C THR A 90 -11.82 -10.84 -6.17
N GLU A 91 -11.39 -11.03 -4.92
CA GLU A 91 -12.21 -10.77 -3.73
C GLU A 91 -12.67 -9.30 -3.64
N PHE A 92 -11.83 -8.37 -4.10
CA PHE A 92 -12.11 -6.95 -4.09
C PHE A 92 -11.87 -6.32 -5.47
N THR A 93 -12.85 -5.55 -5.94
CA THR A 93 -12.73 -4.81 -7.22
C THR A 93 -11.92 -3.52 -7.09
N ARG A 94 -11.62 -3.08 -5.86
CA ARG A 94 -10.92 -1.82 -5.58
C ARG A 94 -9.94 -2.00 -4.42
N ASP A 95 -8.90 -1.18 -4.43
CA ASP A 95 -7.93 -1.15 -3.33
C ASP A 95 -8.62 -0.74 -2.03
N SER A 96 -8.36 -1.51 -0.96
CA SER A 96 -8.88 -1.22 0.38
C SER A 96 -8.52 0.19 0.87
N ARG A 97 -7.34 0.71 0.47
CA ARG A 97 -6.91 2.08 0.77
C ARG A 97 -6.53 2.78 -0.52
N TRP A 98 -7.20 3.88 -0.81
CA TRP A 98 -6.85 4.74 -1.93
C TRP A 98 -5.46 5.37 -1.72
N ARG A 99 -4.50 4.98 -2.55
CA ARG A 99 -3.19 5.61 -2.63
C ARG A 99 -3.20 6.55 -3.84
N PRO A 100 -2.69 7.78 -3.68
CA PRO A 100 -2.63 8.69 -4.81
C PRO A 100 -1.50 8.24 -5.74
N GLY A 101 -1.65 8.47 -7.04
CA GLY A 101 -0.63 8.16 -8.02
C GLY A 101 -1.07 7.15 -9.08
N PRO A 102 -0.32 7.07 -10.19
CA PRO A 102 -0.60 6.14 -11.27
C PRO A 102 -0.27 4.70 -10.87
N ARG A 103 -1.07 3.76 -11.37
CA ARG A 103 -0.72 2.34 -11.40
C ARG A 103 0.28 2.10 -12.53
N MET A 104 1.56 2.05 -12.20
CA MET A 104 2.63 1.98 -13.21
C MET A 104 3.55 0.77 -13.06
N ARG A 105 3.47 0.01 -11.96
CA ARG A 105 4.43 -1.06 -11.68
C ARG A 105 4.00 -2.33 -12.42
N PRO A 106 4.78 -2.84 -13.39
CA PRO A 106 4.35 -3.96 -14.24
C PRO A 106 3.95 -5.21 -13.45
N TYR A 107 4.76 -5.61 -12.47
CA TYR A 107 4.58 -6.85 -11.71
C TYR A 107 3.56 -6.77 -10.57
N ILE A 108 3.17 -5.55 -10.15
CA ILE A 108 2.31 -5.35 -8.98
C ILE A 108 0.96 -4.78 -9.40
N ASP A 109 0.95 -3.70 -10.17
CA ASP A 109 -0.27 -2.97 -10.50
C ASP A 109 -0.87 -3.37 -11.86
N LEU A 110 -0.04 -3.92 -12.76
CA LEU A 110 -0.41 -4.26 -14.14
C LEU A 110 -0.31 -5.78 -14.38
N LYS A 111 -0.58 -6.60 -13.36
CA LYS A 111 -0.43 -8.07 -13.45
C LYS A 111 -1.17 -8.68 -14.63
N TYR A 112 -2.41 -8.24 -14.88
CA TYR A 112 -3.20 -8.74 -16.01
C TYR A 112 -2.52 -8.55 -17.37
N LEU A 113 -1.72 -7.49 -17.53
CA LEU A 113 -0.97 -7.21 -18.76
C LEU A 113 0.41 -7.87 -18.72
N SER A 114 1.17 -7.70 -17.65
CA SER A 114 2.54 -8.19 -17.55
C SER A 114 2.63 -9.72 -17.49
N MET A 115 1.63 -10.39 -16.91
CA MET A 115 1.62 -11.84 -16.72
C MET A 115 0.83 -12.59 -17.80
N GLY A 116 0.19 -11.90 -18.74
CA GLY A 116 -0.37 -12.55 -19.94
C GLY A 116 -1.90 -12.73 -19.98
N PHE A 117 -2.64 -12.38 -18.93
CA PHE A 117 -4.09 -12.61 -18.89
C PHE A 117 -4.85 -11.82 -19.96
N GLY A 118 -4.55 -10.52 -20.10
CA GLY A 118 -5.21 -9.67 -21.09
C GLY A 118 -4.98 -10.15 -22.54
N TYR A 119 -3.78 -10.63 -22.84
CA TYR A 119 -3.46 -11.21 -24.15
C TYR A 119 -4.18 -12.53 -24.39
N LEU A 120 -4.31 -13.37 -23.35
CA LEU A 120 -5.05 -14.63 -23.45
C LEU A 120 -6.54 -14.36 -23.68
N GLN A 121 -7.10 -13.37 -22.98
CA GLN A 121 -8.49 -12.96 -23.15
C GLN A 121 -8.74 -12.46 -24.58
N ASP A 122 -7.91 -11.54 -25.07
CA ASP A 122 -8.00 -10.98 -26.43
C ASP A 122 -7.95 -12.10 -27.48
N LEU A 123 -6.97 -13.01 -27.37
CA LEU A 123 -6.81 -14.14 -28.29
C LEU A 123 -8.06 -15.03 -28.32
N ILE A 124 -8.57 -15.45 -27.17
CA ILE A 124 -9.75 -16.32 -27.08
C ILE A 124 -10.99 -15.62 -27.65
N GLU A 125 -11.21 -14.35 -27.30
CA GLU A 125 -12.34 -13.57 -27.78
C GLU A 125 -12.31 -13.39 -29.30
N HIS A 126 -11.14 -13.10 -29.89
CA HIS A 126 -10.98 -13.03 -31.35
C HIS A 126 -11.36 -14.35 -32.03
N TYR A 127 -10.95 -15.50 -31.48
CA TYR A 127 -11.33 -16.80 -32.06
C TYR A 127 -12.81 -17.14 -31.88
N ILE A 128 -13.43 -16.78 -30.75
CA ILE A 128 -14.88 -16.96 -30.55
C ILE A 128 -15.66 -16.11 -31.57
N ILE A 129 -15.27 -14.85 -31.76
CA ILE A 129 -15.89 -13.95 -32.73
C ILE A 129 -15.69 -14.46 -34.16
N ALA A 130 -14.47 -14.90 -34.50
CA ALA A 130 -14.17 -15.49 -35.80
C ALA A 130 -15.09 -16.68 -36.11
N GLU A 131 -15.26 -17.59 -35.15
CA GLU A 131 -16.11 -18.77 -35.30
C GLU A 131 -17.60 -18.40 -35.44
N HIS A 132 -18.08 -17.42 -34.66
CA HIS A 132 -19.47 -16.95 -34.74
C HIS A 132 -19.79 -16.23 -36.05
N THR A 133 -18.87 -15.41 -36.54
CA THR A 133 -19.03 -14.64 -37.77
C THR A 133 -18.69 -15.44 -39.03
N ARG A 134 -18.10 -16.65 -38.88
CA ARG A 134 -17.56 -17.46 -39.97
C ARG A 134 -16.49 -16.72 -40.81
N LEU A 135 -15.81 -15.75 -40.19
CA LEU A 135 -14.71 -15.00 -40.79
C LEU A 135 -13.37 -15.55 -40.31
N ASN A 136 -12.33 -15.36 -41.12
CA ASN A 136 -10.98 -15.73 -40.71
C ASN A 136 -10.46 -14.74 -39.64
N ALA A 137 -9.81 -15.26 -38.60
CA ALA A 137 -9.32 -14.45 -37.48
C ALA A 137 -8.37 -13.30 -37.92
N THR A 138 -7.66 -13.45 -39.04
CA THR A 138 -6.75 -12.45 -39.60
C THR A 138 -7.42 -11.23 -40.20
N GLN A 139 -8.74 -11.28 -40.44
CA GLN A 139 -9.52 -10.16 -40.98
C GLN A 139 -10.12 -9.28 -39.88
N LEU A 140 -10.09 -9.74 -38.63
CA LEU A 140 -10.63 -8.98 -37.50
C LEU A 140 -9.70 -7.83 -37.13
N PRO A 141 -10.24 -6.66 -36.73
CA PRO A 141 -9.43 -5.56 -36.26
C PRO A 141 -8.71 -5.93 -34.95
N GLY A 142 -7.43 -5.55 -34.87
CA GLY A 142 -6.64 -5.71 -33.64
C GLY A 142 -7.06 -4.71 -32.56
N ILE A 143 -6.93 -5.12 -31.30
CA ILE A 143 -7.21 -4.30 -30.13
C ILE A 143 -5.88 -3.77 -29.57
N TYR A 144 -5.83 -2.50 -29.18
CA TYR A 144 -4.70 -1.92 -28.47
C TYR A 144 -5.17 -1.33 -27.14
N LEU A 145 -4.35 -1.50 -26.11
CA LEU A 145 -4.67 -1.03 -24.76
C LEU A 145 -3.82 0.20 -24.42
N GLN A 146 -4.49 1.31 -24.12
CA GLN A 146 -3.84 2.57 -23.74
C GLN A 146 -4.28 2.96 -22.33
N GLN A 147 -3.31 3.19 -21.43
CA GLN A 147 -3.62 3.73 -20.11
C GLN A 147 -3.96 5.22 -20.21
N PHE A 148 -4.96 5.66 -19.44
CA PHE A 148 -5.23 7.09 -19.32
C PHE A 148 -4.04 7.81 -18.67
N PRO A 149 -3.61 8.97 -19.21
CA PRO A 149 -2.52 9.72 -18.63
C PRO A 149 -2.93 10.22 -17.24
N TYR A 150 -2.07 9.98 -16.24
CA TYR A 150 -2.29 10.45 -14.88
C TYR A 150 -1.70 11.86 -14.72
N PRO A 151 -2.39 12.80 -14.04
CA PRO A 151 -1.87 14.13 -13.78
C PRO A 151 -0.56 14.05 -12.98
N CYS A 152 0.36 15.01 -13.17
CA CYS A 152 1.65 15.01 -12.48
C CYS A 152 1.47 14.80 -10.97
N HIS A 153 2.04 13.70 -10.46
CA HIS A 153 1.98 13.32 -9.06
C HIS A 153 3.38 13.33 -8.46
N ILE A 154 3.52 14.02 -7.33
CA ILE A 154 4.74 14.02 -6.55
C ILE A 154 4.53 13.03 -5.41
N ASN A 155 5.46 12.08 -5.27
CA ASN A 155 5.45 11.15 -4.15
C ASN A 155 6.05 11.86 -2.93
N ASP A 156 5.16 12.17 -2.00
CA ASP A 156 5.49 12.91 -0.81
C ASP A 156 6.06 12.00 0.28
N ASN A 157 7.39 12.00 0.43
CA ASN A 157 8.06 11.34 1.56
C ASN A 157 8.20 12.31 2.72
N ALA A 158 7.57 12.00 3.87
CA ALA A 158 7.68 12.85 5.06
C ALA A 158 9.11 12.87 5.61
N ASP A 159 9.58 14.05 6.02
CA ASP A 159 10.91 14.20 6.61
C ASP A 159 10.98 13.47 7.96
N PRO A 160 11.91 12.52 8.15
CA PRO A 160 11.99 11.73 9.38
C PRO A 160 12.35 12.58 10.62
N THR A 161 13.07 13.69 10.42
CA THR A 161 13.46 14.62 11.48
C THR A 161 12.25 15.36 12.07
N LEU A 162 11.30 15.76 11.23
CA LEU A 162 10.06 16.42 11.65
C LEU A 162 9.19 15.46 12.48
N ILE A 163 9.08 14.20 12.05
CA ILE A 163 8.36 13.16 12.78
C ILE A 163 9.00 12.92 14.15
N TYR A 164 10.34 12.81 14.20
CA TYR A 164 11.07 12.63 15.45
C TYR A 164 10.83 13.78 16.44
N PHE A 165 10.94 15.03 15.98
CA PHE A 165 10.71 16.21 16.81
C PHE A 165 9.28 16.27 17.35
N PHE A 166 8.29 15.97 16.50
CA PHE A 166 6.89 15.89 16.91
C PHE A 166 6.66 14.83 18.00
N LEU A 167 7.25 13.64 17.85
CA LEU A 167 7.16 12.57 18.83
C LEU A 167 7.83 12.94 20.17
N LEU A 168 8.96 13.65 20.13
CA LEU A 168 9.67 14.11 21.33
C LEU A 168 8.80 15.08 22.15
N ILE A 169 8.26 16.14 21.52
CA ILE A 169 7.38 17.10 22.19
C ILE A 169 6.16 16.40 22.78
N TYR A 170 5.60 15.45 22.03
CA TYR A 170 4.47 14.67 22.51
C TYR A 170 4.82 13.85 23.77
N CYS A 171 5.96 13.16 23.80
CA CYS A 171 6.40 12.42 24.97
C CYS A 171 6.49 13.33 26.20
N VAL A 172 7.11 14.50 26.07
CA VAL A 172 7.21 15.49 27.16
C VAL A 172 5.82 15.95 27.64
N ALA A 173 4.90 16.23 26.70
CA ALA A 173 3.52 16.60 27.03
C ALA A 173 2.75 15.50 27.78
N THR A 174 2.90 14.25 27.36
CA THR A 174 2.22 13.13 28.04
C THR A 174 2.76 12.87 29.45
N ILE A 175 4.08 13.01 29.64
CA ILE A 175 4.71 12.88 30.95
C ILE A 175 4.18 13.99 31.88
N ALA A 176 4.21 15.25 31.44
CA ALA A 176 3.67 16.38 32.21
C ALA A 176 2.18 16.18 32.58
N GLN A 177 1.37 15.71 31.64
CA GLN A 177 -0.04 15.42 31.89
C GLN A 177 -0.25 14.24 32.85
N SER A 178 0.62 13.22 32.81
CA SER A 178 0.57 12.10 33.76
C SER A 178 0.85 12.54 35.20
N PHE A 179 1.78 13.47 35.38
CA PHE A 179 2.05 14.09 36.68
C PHE A 179 0.87 14.93 37.17
N LEU A 180 0.25 15.73 36.30
CA LEU A 180 -0.94 16.51 36.64
C LEU A 180 -2.08 15.62 37.15
N ILE A 181 -2.34 14.50 36.47
CA ILE A 181 -3.40 13.55 36.89
C ILE A 181 -3.05 12.90 38.23
N SER A 182 -1.77 12.60 38.46
CA SER A 182 -1.29 11.99 39.72
C SER A 182 -1.55 12.87 40.95
N VAL A 183 -1.52 14.20 40.82
CA VAL A 183 -1.77 15.15 41.92
C VAL A 183 -3.19 15.02 42.51
N PHE A 184 -4.17 14.59 41.72
CA PHE A 184 -5.55 14.42 42.19
C PHE A 184 -5.78 13.15 43.02
N PHE A 185 -4.81 12.23 43.07
CA PHE A 185 -4.94 10.97 43.79
C PHE A 185 -4.06 10.92 45.03
N SER A 186 -4.69 10.82 46.19
CA SER A 186 -3.99 10.66 47.48
C SER A 186 -3.48 9.24 47.73
N ARG A 187 -4.02 8.23 47.05
CA ARG A 187 -3.68 6.81 47.24
C ARG A 187 -3.12 6.18 45.97
N ALA A 188 -1.97 5.51 46.08
CA ALA A 188 -1.25 4.90 44.95
C ALA A 188 -2.08 3.83 44.20
N ASN A 189 -2.79 2.96 44.92
CA ASN A 189 -3.58 1.88 44.29
C ASN A 189 -4.77 2.42 43.48
N LEU A 190 -5.39 3.52 43.94
CA LEU A 190 -6.46 4.20 43.21
C LEU A 190 -5.91 4.95 42.00
N ALA A 191 -4.76 5.60 42.12
CA ALA A 191 -4.09 6.30 41.01
C ALA A 191 -3.71 5.32 39.87
N ALA A 192 -3.19 4.14 40.21
CA ALA A 192 -2.81 3.13 39.24
C ALA A 192 -4.02 2.59 38.45
N ALA A 193 -5.12 2.26 39.14
CA ALA A 193 -6.35 1.76 38.49
C ALA A 193 -7.05 2.84 37.64
N SER A 194 -7.16 4.06 38.16
CA SER A 194 -7.82 5.17 37.46
C SER A 194 -6.99 5.77 36.33
N GLY A 195 -5.66 5.70 36.39
CA GLY A 195 -4.76 6.23 35.37
C GLY A 195 -4.98 5.61 33.98
N GLY A 196 -5.25 4.30 33.95
CA GLY A 196 -5.61 3.57 32.72
C GLY A 196 -6.99 3.97 32.18
N ILE A 197 -8.00 4.09 33.04
CA ILE A 197 -9.35 4.52 32.64
C ILE A 197 -9.33 5.95 32.08
N ILE A 198 -8.65 6.86 32.77
CA ILE A 198 -8.47 8.24 32.32
C ILE A 198 -7.69 8.29 31.00
N PHE A 199 -6.73 7.40 30.78
CA PHE A 199 -6.04 7.27 29.49
C PHE A 199 -7.01 6.92 28.35
N PHE A 200 -7.87 5.92 28.53
CA PHE A 200 -8.84 5.54 27.51
C PHE A 200 -9.92 6.61 27.30
N VAL A 201 -10.44 7.23 28.35
CA VAL A 201 -11.44 8.30 28.24
C VAL A 201 -10.89 9.52 27.52
N LEU A 202 -9.64 9.90 27.79
CA LEU A 202 -8.97 11.00 27.08
C LEU A 202 -8.62 10.64 25.63
N TYR A 203 -8.65 9.36 25.25
CA TYR A 203 -8.40 8.88 23.90
C TYR A 203 -9.67 8.85 23.02
N LEU A 204 -10.84 8.58 23.61
CA LEU A 204 -12.12 8.42 22.89
C LEU A 204 -12.57 9.61 22.01
N PRO A 205 -12.28 10.89 22.30
CA PRO A 205 -12.68 12.00 21.44
C PRO A 205 -12.04 11.97 20.05
N TYR A 206 -10.94 11.25 19.86
CA TYR A 206 -10.16 11.28 18.62
C TYR A 206 -10.83 10.58 17.42
N PRO A 207 -11.30 9.32 17.52
CA PRO A 207 -12.01 8.67 16.42
C PRO A 207 -13.22 9.49 15.93
N PHE A 208 -13.93 10.16 16.84
CA PHE A 208 -15.01 11.08 16.50
C PHE A 208 -14.50 12.29 15.71
N MET A 209 -13.42 12.95 16.15
CA MET A 209 -12.85 14.08 15.42
C MET A 209 -12.47 13.73 13.97
N VAL A 210 -11.89 12.55 13.72
CA VAL A 210 -11.53 12.12 12.36
C VAL A 210 -12.76 11.94 11.46
N ARG A 211 -13.86 11.41 12.01
CA ARG A 211 -15.10 11.20 11.25
C ARG A 211 -15.84 12.52 10.97
N TRP A 212 -15.72 13.49 11.86
CA TRP A 212 -16.45 14.77 11.83
C TRP A 212 -15.55 15.98 11.47
N MET A 213 -14.37 15.73 10.91
CA MET A 213 -13.34 16.75 10.63
C MET A 213 -13.82 17.85 9.67
N THR A 214 -14.77 17.53 8.79
CA THR A 214 -15.35 18.47 7.81
C THR A 214 -16.40 19.41 8.40
N ILE A 215 -17.00 19.07 9.56
CA ILE A 215 -18.12 19.81 10.15
C ILE A 215 -17.66 20.64 11.35
N LEU A 216 -16.63 20.19 12.07
CA LEU A 216 -16.20 20.82 13.32
C LEU A 216 -15.45 22.14 13.09
N PRO A 217 -15.73 23.18 13.89
CA PRO A 217 -14.97 24.43 13.84
C PRO A 217 -13.57 24.28 14.46
N PRO A 218 -12.62 25.17 14.10
CA PRO A 218 -11.19 25.00 14.43
C PRO A 218 -10.89 24.98 15.93
N TYR A 219 -11.67 25.70 16.76
CA TYR A 219 -11.49 25.71 18.20
C TYR A 219 -11.89 24.37 18.87
N VAL A 220 -12.95 23.71 18.38
CA VAL A 220 -13.34 22.38 18.88
C VAL A 220 -12.30 21.34 18.47
N LYS A 221 -11.76 21.47 17.25
CA LYS A 221 -10.63 20.64 16.77
C LYS A 221 -9.41 20.80 17.68
N ALA A 222 -9.07 22.03 18.07
CA ALA A 222 -7.96 22.32 18.97
C ALA A 222 -8.18 21.78 20.38
N LEU A 223 -9.37 21.97 20.96
CA LEU A 223 -9.71 21.49 22.31
C LEU A 223 -9.70 19.96 22.40
N MET A 224 -10.17 19.28 21.36
CA MET A 224 -10.07 17.82 21.27
C MET A 224 -8.62 17.35 21.10
N CYS A 225 -7.76 18.13 20.43
CA CYS A 225 -6.33 17.84 20.28
C CYS A 225 -5.51 18.08 21.56
N CYS A 226 -5.89 19.02 22.42
CA CYS A 226 -5.17 19.30 23.67
C CYS A 226 -5.19 18.12 24.67
N ARG A 227 -6.08 17.16 24.50
CA ARG A 227 -6.10 15.90 25.27
C ARG A 227 -5.23 14.86 24.56
N ARG A 228 -4.73 13.83 25.27
CA ARG A 228 -3.80 12.69 24.92
C ARG A 228 -3.86 12.08 23.50
N THR A 229 -4.74 12.56 22.64
CA THR A 229 -4.98 12.27 21.22
C THR A 229 -3.95 12.81 20.22
N CYS A 230 -3.04 13.71 20.63
CA CYS A 230 -2.03 14.28 19.72
C CYS A 230 -1.20 13.22 18.95
N LEU A 231 -0.81 12.11 19.57
CA LEU A 231 0.03 11.05 18.96
C LEU A 231 -0.60 10.40 17.74
N ARG A 232 -1.89 10.09 17.76
CA ARG A 232 -2.53 9.44 16.61
C ARG A 232 -2.87 10.43 15.49
N ARG A 233 -2.97 11.72 15.81
CA ARG A 233 -3.17 12.77 14.79
C ARG A 233 -1.88 13.01 14.01
N GLY A 234 -0.73 13.16 14.66
CA GLY A 234 0.58 13.19 13.97
C GLY A 234 1.17 11.81 13.63
N GLY A 235 0.41 10.73 13.81
CA GLY A 235 0.80 9.37 13.43
C GLY A 235 -0.03 8.78 12.29
N ARG A 236 -1.11 9.45 11.86
CA ARG A 236 -1.89 9.02 10.69
C ARG A 236 -1.30 9.63 9.42
N PRO A 237 -1.15 8.82 8.35
CA PRO A 237 -0.85 9.34 7.02
C PRO A 237 -1.82 10.45 6.62
N THR A 238 -3.10 10.41 7.03
CA THR A 238 -4.13 11.39 6.66
C THR A 238 -3.87 12.83 7.14
N PHE A 239 -3.05 13.02 8.17
CA PHE A 239 -2.68 14.35 8.66
C PHE A 239 -1.38 14.84 8.01
N TRP A 240 -0.43 13.93 7.77
CA TRP A 240 0.76 14.15 6.94
C TRP A 240 0.45 14.24 5.43
N ARG A 241 -0.75 13.83 5.05
CA ARG A 241 -1.24 13.82 3.69
C ARG A 241 -2.02 15.10 3.50
N SER A 242 -1.38 16.05 2.85
CA SER A 242 -2.09 17.11 2.15
C SER A 242 -3.21 16.48 1.30
N THR A 243 -4.45 16.92 1.51
CA THR A 243 -5.56 16.59 0.59
C THR A 243 -5.46 17.36 -0.73
N SER A 244 -4.51 18.27 -0.86
CA SER A 244 -4.18 18.92 -2.13
C SER A 244 -3.09 18.11 -2.82
N SER A 245 -3.38 17.66 -4.03
CA SER A 245 -2.44 17.06 -5.00
C SER A 245 -1.28 17.98 -5.43
N ARG A 246 -1.01 19.05 -4.67
CA ARG A 246 -0.08 20.12 -4.99
C ARG A 246 0.77 20.60 -3.81
N ALA A 247 0.54 20.10 -2.59
CA ALA A 247 1.42 20.45 -1.48
C ALA A 247 2.45 19.34 -1.27
N PRO A 248 3.75 19.66 -1.21
CA PRO A 248 4.79 18.69 -0.93
C PRO A 248 4.51 17.92 0.37
N ALA A 249 5.18 16.78 0.53
CA ALA A 249 5.38 16.15 1.82
C ALA A 249 5.72 17.21 2.86
N HIS A 250 5.25 17.08 4.09
CA HIS A 250 5.57 18.02 5.15
C HIS A 250 7.08 18.02 5.41
N GLN A 251 7.79 18.84 4.65
CA GLN A 251 9.12 19.32 4.93
C GLN A 251 8.99 20.44 5.96
N TRP A 252 10.08 20.81 6.62
CA TRP A 252 10.06 21.89 7.62
C TRP A 252 9.48 23.21 7.08
N THR A 253 9.53 23.40 5.78
CA THR A 253 9.00 24.56 5.04
C THR A 253 7.48 24.57 4.90
N ASP A 254 6.81 23.42 5.01
CA ASP A 254 5.39 23.23 4.70
C ASP A 254 4.56 22.81 5.94
N ILE A 255 4.88 23.35 7.12
CA ILE A 255 4.19 23.07 8.40
C ILE A 255 2.89 23.90 8.57
N THR A 256 2.78 24.99 7.79
CA THR A 256 1.72 26.00 7.88
C THR A 256 0.47 25.77 7.01
N PRO A 257 0.45 25.01 5.91
CA PRO A 257 -0.81 24.71 5.22
C PRO A 257 -1.66 23.71 6.02
N SER A 258 -2.97 23.89 5.98
CA SER A 258 -3.96 23.01 6.61
C SER A 258 -4.29 21.82 5.69
N PRO A 259 -4.67 20.66 6.27
CA PRO A 259 -5.07 19.48 5.49
C PRO A 259 -6.48 19.59 4.90
N LEU A 260 -7.18 20.72 5.05
CA LEU A 260 -8.52 21.00 4.54
C LEU A 260 -8.52 22.37 3.87
N TYR A 261 -9.00 22.43 2.63
CA TYR A 261 -9.07 23.68 1.87
C TYR A 261 -9.96 24.71 2.60
N GLY A 262 -9.40 25.87 2.95
CA GLY A 262 -10.11 26.94 3.66
C GLY A 262 -10.15 26.82 5.20
N ASP A 263 -9.57 25.77 5.79
CA ASP A 263 -9.42 25.67 7.26
C ASP A 263 -8.11 26.32 7.71
N LYS A 264 -8.06 26.90 8.92
CA LYS A 264 -6.83 27.46 9.52
C LYS A 264 -6.09 26.45 10.42
N PHE A 265 -6.60 25.22 10.49
CA PHE A 265 -6.08 24.17 11.36
C PHE A 265 -4.81 23.51 10.79
N ASN A 266 -3.65 23.85 11.34
CA ASN A 266 -2.32 23.45 10.81
C ASN A 266 -1.53 22.56 11.79
N LEU A 267 -0.43 21.95 11.34
CA LEU A 267 0.49 21.21 12.22
C LEU A 267 1.14 22.13 13.27
N LEU A 268 1.42 23.38 12.91
CA LEU A 268 1.94 24.39 13.85
C LEU A 268 0.98 24.66 15.03
N TYR A 269 -0.33 24.68 14.77
CA TYR A 269 -1.35 24.87 15.83
C TYR A 269 -1.33 23.75 16.87
N VAL A 270 -0.83 22.58 16.49
CA VAL A 270 -0.84 21.39 17.34
C VAL A 270 0.44 21.34 18.14
N ILE A 271 1.56 21.65 17.49
CA ILE A 271 2.85 21.80 18.17
C ILE A 271 2.74 22.91 19.23
N SER A 272 2.14 24.06 18.88
CA SER A 272 1.88 25.14 19.85
C SER A 272 0.93 24.71 20.97
N CYS A 273 -0.16 24.00 20.70
CA CYS A 273 -1.03 23.45 21.76
C CYS A 273 -0.26 22.52 22.70
N CYS A 274 0.57 21.60 22.17
CA CYS A 274 1.41 20.71 23.00
C CYS A 274 2.40 21.51 23.86
N LEU A 275 3.05 22.53 23.29
CA LEU A 275 4.02 23.39 23.96
C LEU A 275 3.40 24.32 25.02
N ILE A 276 2.12 24.69 24.88
CA ILE A 276 1.40 25.48 25.89
C ILE A 276 0.88 24.57 27.01
N THR A 277 0.48 23.34 26.68
CA THR A 277 -0.09 22.39 27.66
C THR A 277 0.97 21.87 28.64
N THR A 278 2.23 21.74 28.21
CA THR A 278 3.35 21.31 29.06
C THR A 278 3.59 22.23 30.25
N PRO A 279 3.86 23.55 30.10
CA PRO A 279 4.11 24.44 31.23
C PRO A 279 2.87 24.60 32.11
N VAL A 280 1.66 24.64 31.55
CA VAL A 280 0.42 24.72 32.33
C VAL A 280 0.27 23.50 33.25
N SER A 281 0.52 22.29 32.72
CA SER A 281 0.45 21.05 33.51
C SER A 281 1.55 21.00 34.60
N ILE A 282 2.73 21.53 34.30
CA ILE A 282 3.86 21.61 35.23
C ILE A 282 3.58 22.64 36.34
N CYS A 283 3.07 23.83 36.02
CA CYS A 283 2.74 24.89 36.98
C CYS A 283 1.59 24.50 37.91
N CYS A 284 0.58 23.79 37.41
CA CYS A 284 -0.53 23.29 38.23
C CYS A 284 -0.14 22.10 39.12
N SER A 285 1.08 21.57 38.99
CA SER A 285 1.58 20.42 39.76
C SER A 285 2.61 20.88 40.80
N PRO A 286 2.20 21.18 42.06
CA PRO A 286 3.09 21.72 43.09
C PRO A 286 4.24 20.77 43.50
N GLY A 287 4.19 19.50 43.10
CA GLY A 287 5.20 18.48 43.43
C GLY A 287 6.36 18.30 42.43
N ILE A 288 6.32 18.92 41.24
CA ILE A 288 7.34 18.68 40.20
C ILE A 288 8.72 19.24 40.56
N TRP A 289 8.78 20.32 41.34
CA TRP A 289 10.04 20.96 41.75
C TRP A 289 10.76 20.25 42.91
N LYS A 290 10.22 19.13 43.43
CA LYS A 290 10.95 18.32 44.41
C LYS A 290 12.00 17.46 43.69
N PRO A 291 13.29 17.54 44.05
CA PRO A 291 14.37 16.78 43.40
C PRO A 291 14.16 15.26 43.42
N SER A 292 13.37 14.76 44.38
CA SER A 292 12.98 13.35 44.50
C SER A 292 12.16 12.82 43.31
N CYS A 293 11.35 13.66 42.66
CA CYS A 293 10.50 13.27 41.54
C CYS A 293 11.27 13.28 40.21
N LEU A 294 12.23 14.20 40.03
CA LEU A 294 13.06 14.26 38.82
C LEU A 294 14.02 13.06 38.75
N VAL A 295 14.60 12.67 39.90
CA VAL A 295 15.49 11.49 40.02
C VAL A 295 14.73 10.19 39.73
N TRP A 296 13.45 10.07 40.14
CA TRP A 296 12.60 8.91 39.83
C TRP A 296 12.28 8.75 38.33
N CYS A 297 12.31 9.85 37.56
CA CYS A 297 12.05 9.82 36.12
C CYS A 297 13.28 9.42 35.29
N ILE A 298 14.50 9.76 35.76
CA ILE A 298 15.76 9.45 35.07
C ILE A 298 16.27 8.06 35.50
N ALA A 299 16.09 7.70 36.77
CA ALA A 299 16.48 6.40 37.31
C ALA A 299 15.33 5.40 37.16
N GLY A 300 15.09 4.95 35.93
CA GLY A 300 14.34 3.72 35.71
C GLY A 300 14.95 2.58 36.52
N SER A 301 14.15 2.00 37.42
CA SER A 301 14.37 0.67 38.01
C SER A 301 15.67 0.45 38.80
N HIS A 302 15.95 1.24 39.84
CA HIS A 302 16.84 0.78 40.92
C HIS A 302 16.57 1.56 42.21
N SER A 303 15.60 1.12 43.03
CA SER A 303 15.55 1.35 44.50
C SER A 303 14.13 1.23 45.10
N LYS A 304 13.49 0.08 45.00
CA LYS A 304 12.43 -0.30 45.95
C LYS A 304 12.54 -1.76 46.34
N LEU A 305 13.64 -2.11 47.01
CA LEU A 305 13.75 -3.39 47.72
C LEU A 305 14.43 -3.28 49.11
N VAL A 306 14.85 -2.10 49.57
CA VAL A 306 15.64 -1.98 50.81
C VAL A 306 15.04 -1.01 51.85
N ARG A 307 13.74 -0.68 51.80
CA ARG A 307 13.17 0.17 52.88
C ARG A 307 11.75 -0.17 53.31
N LYS A 308 11.48 -1.47 53.46
CA LYS A 308 10.37 -2.00 54.28
C LYS A 308 10.75 -3.37 54.87
N GLN A 309 11.86 -3.42 55.59
CA GLN A 309 12.07 -4.38 56.67
C GLN A 309 13.00 -3.72 57.67
N LEU A 310 12.40 -3.12 58.68
CA LEU A 310 12.85 -3.05 60.07
C LEU A 310 11.96 -2.01 60.75
N ILE A 311 11.52 -2.42 61.94
CA ILE A 311 11.13 -1.62 63.11
C ILE A 311 11.56 -0.16 63.01
#